data_AF-A0A0S8KXX3-F1
#
_entry.id   AF-A0A0S8KXX3-F1
#
_cell.length_a   1.000
_cell.length_b   1.000
_cell.length_c   1.000
_cell.angle_alpha   90.00
_cell.angle_beta   90.00
_cell.angle_gamma   90.00
#
_symmetry.space_group_name_H-M   'P 1'
#
loop_
_entity.id
_entity.type
_entity.pdbx_description
1 polymer ?
#
loop_
_entity_poly.entity_id
_entity_poly.type
_entity_poly.pdbx_seq_one_letter_code
_entity_poly.pdbx_strand_id
1 'polypeptide(L)'
;RTRKGKIIITVSGPMWEEGSSRTVELEDFYINDHKVEGTRVVTNEGRHMEGEYEGKRYFSVVLTGGKVYVPDSDIVISKEVNRTRTFVEGEDTRWDTRDDIWHINGTASGVNRKGIPFTREIISPLWKEIGCRFITKGTVLISAEGRPDVILDYGDGTCDPEVTITVGDEESRTINLRRW
;
A
#
# COMPACT_ATOMS: atom_id res chain seq x y z
N ARG A 1 -11.78 16.61 -10.80
CA ARG A 1 -11.71 15.99 -9.45
C ARG A 1 -11.44 17.10 -8.45
N THR A 2 -12.27 17.23 -7.42
CA THR A 2 -12.15 18.31 -6.41
C THR A 2 -11.61 17.73 -5.11
N ARG A 3 -10.77 18.49 -4.40
CA ARG A 3 -10.27 18.14 -3.06
C ARG A 3 -10.53 19.33 -2.14
N LYS A 4 -11.08 19.09 -0.95
CA LYS A 4 -11.41 20.11 0.06
C LYS A 4 -10.91 19.63 1.43
N GLY A 5 -10.58 20.56 2.33
CA GLY A 5 -10.12 20.25 3.68
C GLY A 5 -8.61 20.39 3.85
N LYS A 6 -8.08 19.76 4.90
CA LYS A 6 -6.66 19.82 5.25
C LYS A 6 -6.03 18.43 5.29
N ILE A 7 -4.77 18.39 4.87
CA ILE A 7 -3.87 17.26 5.08
C ILE A 7 -2.76 17.80 5.98
N ILE A 8 -2.71 17.30 7.21
CA ILE A 8 -1.72 17.72 8.21
C ILE A 8 -0.62 16.68 8.20
N ILE A 9 0.62 17.10 7.98
CA ILE A 9 1.78 16.21 7.96
C ILE A 9 2.72 16.64 9.07
N THR A 10 2.82 15.81 10.10
CA THR A 10 3.78 15.98 11.19
C THR A 10 5.07 15.25 10.84
N VAL A 11 6.18 15.98 10.93
CA VAL A 11 7.53 15.55 10.55
C VAL A 11 8.38 15.54 11.81
N SER A 12 8.80 14.36 12.29
CA SER A 12 9.62 14.29 13.52
C SER A 12 11.11 14.53 13.28
N GLY A 13 11.62 14.22 12.09
CA GLY A 13 13.02 14.36 11.72
C GLY A 13 13.29 13.92 10.28
N PRO A 14 14.50 13.98 9.76
CA PRO A 14 14.80 13.51 8.40
C PRO A 14 14.57 12.00 8.21
N MET A 15 13.91 11.57 7.12
CA MET A 15 13.58 10.13 6.91
C MET A 15 14.80 9.22 6.63
N TRP A 16 16.01 9.77 6.61
CA TRP A 16 17.23 8.96 6.60
C TRP A 16 17.76 8.65 8.00
N GLU A 17 17.26 9.32 9.03
CA GLU A 17 17.57 9.04 10.42
C GLU A 17 16.61 7.98 10.96
N GLU A 18 17.14 6.97 11.63
CA GLU A 18 16.37 5.94 12.30
C GLU A 18 15.45 6.56 13.37
N GLY A 19 14.25 6.01 13.52
CA GLY A 19 13.21 6.54 14.42
C GLY A 19 12.45 7.76 13.89
N SER A 20 12.93 8.40 12.81
CA SER A 20 12.18 9.49 12.18
C SER A 20 10.88 8.99 11.54
N SER A 21 9.84 9.82 11.59
CA SER A 21 8.51 9.47 11.15
C SER A 21 7.79 10.61 10.43
N ARG A 22 6.80 10.24 9.63
CA ARG A 22 5.84 11.12 8.96
C ARG A 22 4.45 10.66 9.34
N THR A 23 3.73 11.48 10.09
CA THR A 23 2.34 11.22 10.45
C THR A 23 1.45 12.11 9.59
N VAL A 24 0.53 11.51 8.85
CA VAL A 24 -0.44 12.19 7.99
C VAL A 24 -1.82 12.03 8.60
N GLU A 25 -2.47 13.15 8.89
CA GLU A 25 -3.82 13.23 9.42
C GLU A 25 -4.70 14.05 8.48
N LEU A 26 -5.99 13.72 8.46
CA LEU A 26 -6.97 14.34 7.59
C LEU A 26 -7.99 15.09 8.44
N GLU A 27 -8.08 16.41 8.26
CA GLU A 27 -9.05 17.27 8.95
C GLU A 27 -10.03 17.82 7.92
N ASP A 28 -11.31 17.46 8.07
CA ASP A 28 -12.40 17.81 7.16
C ASP A 28 -12.03 17.60 5.69
N PHE A 29 -11.33 16.50 5.39
CA PHE A 29 -10.84 16.21 4.05
C PHE A 29 -11.86 15.45 3.21
N TYR A 30 -12.08 15.94 2.00
CA TYR A 30 -13.02 15.39 1.03
C TYR A 30 -12.38 15.23 -0.33
N ILE A 31 -12.73 14.15 -1.02
CA ILE A 31 -12.46 13.96 -2.45
C ILE A 31 -13.80 13.92 -3.18
N ASN A 32 -14.04 14.93 -4.02
CA ASN A 32 -15.38 15.29 -4.45
C ASN A 32 -16.25 15.46 -3.18
N ASP A 33 -17.29 14.67 -3.00
CA ASP A 33 -18.17 14.73 -1.82
C ASP A 33 -17.94 13.59 -0.82
N HIS A 34 -16.91 12.75 -1.02
CA HIS A 34 -16.59 11.65 -0.12
C HIS A 34 -15.69 12.15 1.00
N LYS A 35 -16.16 12.10 2.25
CA LYS A 35 -15.32 12.39 3.43
C LYS A 35 -14.30 11.28 3.61
N VAL A 36 -13.05 11.63 3.89
CA VAL A 36 -11.96 10.68 4.12
C VAL A 36 -11.34 10.95 5.48
N GLU A 37 -11.20 9.90 6.28
CA GLU A 37 -10.61 9.92 7.61
C GLU A 37 -9.52 8.87 7.73
N GLY A 38 -8.67 9.03 8.74
CA GLY A 38 -7.62 8.09 9.11
C GLY A 38 -6.27 8.76 9.35
N THR A 39 -5.43 8.07 10.10
CA THR A 39 -4.07 8.51 10.43
C THR A 39 -3.09 7.54 9.80
N ARG A 40 -2.20 8.06 8.95
CA ARG A 40 -1.15 7.27 8.33
C ARG A 40 0.21 7.64 8.90
N VAL A 41 0.87 6.69 9.52
CA VAL A 41 2.23 6.84 10.06
C VAL A 41 3.21 6.07 9.19
N VAL A 42 4.30 6.71 8.81
CA VAL A 42 5.47 6.07 8.19
C VAL A 42 6.66 6.31 9.10
N THR A 43 7.32 5.26 9.56
CA THR A 43 8.49 5.35 10.46
C THR A 43 9.68 4.67 9.81
N ASN A 44 10.86 5.30 9.88
CA ASN A 44 12.12 4.66 9.56
C ASN A 44 12.51 3.76 10.74
N GLU A 45 12.49 2.46 10.52
CA GLU A 45 12.80 1.47 11.56
C GLU A 45 14.30 1.12 11.60
N GLY A 46 15.12 1.83 10.82
CA GLY A 46 16.56 1.59 10.73
C GLY A 46 16.87 0.59 9.62
N ARG A 47 17.81 -0.32 9.88
CA ARG A 47 18.24 -1.35 8.93
C ARG A 47 17.89 -2.73 9.44
N HIS A 48 17.59 -3.65 8.53
CA HIS A 48 17.45 -5.06 8.88
C HIS A 48 18.77 -5.58 9.42
N MET A 49 18.72 -6.28 10.54
CA MET A 49 19.91 -6.79 11.23
C MET A 49 20.34 -8.18 10.74
N GLU A 50 19.45 -8.90 10.06
CA GLU A 50 19.67 -10.27 9.58
C GLU A 50 18.72 -10.60 8.41
N GLY A 51 18.95 -11.75 7.76
CA GLY A 51 18.09 -12.28 6.71
C GLY A 51 18.41 -11.75 5.31
N GLU A 52 17.51 -12.00 4.35
CA GLU A 52 17.67 -11.64 2.92
C GLU A 52 17.95 -10.14 2.71
N TYR A 53 17.45 -9.29 3.61
CA TYR A 53 17.55 -7.84 3.51
C TYR A 53 18.58 -7.24 4.46
N GLU A 54 19.50 -8.03 5.03
CA GLU A 54 20.51 -7.55 5.98
C GLU A 54 21.19 -6.25 5.49
N GLY A 55 21.27 -5.27 6.38
CA GLY A 55 21.83 -3.96 6.09
C GLY A 55 20.94 -3.05 5.24
N LYS A 56 19.80 -3.50 4.70
CA LYS A 56 18.86 -2.64 3.95
C LYS A 56 17.97 -1.86 4.89
N ARG A 57 17.74 -0.57 4.57
CA ARG A 57 16.85 0.29 5.34
C ARG A 57 15.40 -0.15 5.17
N TYR A 58 14.60 -0.09 6.22
CA TYR A 58 13.18 -0.39 6.12
C TYR A 58 12.30 0.57 6.90
N PHE A 59 11.04 0.63 6.47
CA PHE A 59 10.05 1.56 7.01
C PHE A 59 8.77 0.82 7.33
N SER A 60 8.23 1.05 8.52
CA SER A 60 6.86 0.65 8.83
C SER A 60 5.88 1.67 8.24
N VAL A 61 4.75 1.20 7.75
CA VAL A 61 3.64 2.02 7.26
C VAL A 61 2.35 1.49 7.87
N VAL A 62 1.80 2.27 8.78
CA VAL A 62 0.56 1.96 9.48
C VAL A 62 -0.51 2.95 9.03
N LEU A 63 -1.70 2.45 8.71
CA LEU A 63 -2.91 3.26 8.55
C LEU A 63 -3.88 2.81 9.64
N THR A 64 -4.25 3.73 10.52
CA THR A 64 -5.27 3.54 11.56
C THR A 64 -6.54 4.34 11.26
N GLY A 65 -7.70 3.72 11.48
CA GLY A 65 -8.99 4.40 11.39
C GLY A 65 -9.33 4.90 9.98
N GLY A 66 -8.77 4.26 8.95
CA GLY A 66 -9.00 4.65 7.57
C GLY A 66 -10.45 4.46 7.18
N LYS A 67 -11.17 5.54 6.86
CA LYS A 67 -12.59 5.49 6.47
C LYS A 67 -12.88 6.40 5.29
N VAL A 68 -13.81 5.97 4.45
CA VAL A 68 -14.40 6.78 3.38
C VAL A 68 -15.91 6.72 3.51
N TYR A 69 -16.53 7.87 3.67
CA TYR A 69 -17.98 8.03 3.73
C TYR A 69 -18.50 8.35 2.33
N VAL A 70 -19.44 7.56 1.85
CA VAL A 70 -20.07 7.77 0.54
C VAL A 70 -21.23 8.76 0.72
N PRO A 71 -21.28 9.86 -0.06
CA PRO A 71 -22.33 10.86 0.06
C PRO A 71 -23.71 10.25 -0.18
N ASP A 72 -24.72 10.81 0.49
CA ASP A 72 -26.14 10.42 0.34
C ASP A 72 -26.42 8.93 0.59
N SER A 73 -25.60 8.28 1.44
CA SER A 73 -25.78 6.87 1.82
C SER A 73 -25.18 6.57 3.20
N ASP A 74 -25.63 5.48 3.83
CA ASP A 74 -25.04 4.95 5.06
C ASP A 74 -23.77 4.12 4.80
N ILE A 75 -23.23 4.13 3.57
CA ILE A 75 -22.09 3.32 3.20
C ILE A 75 -20.79 3.95 3.72
N VAL A 76 -20.11 3.19 4.58
CA VAL A 76 -18.77 3.51 5.07
C VAL A 76 -17.82 2.40 4.64
N ILE A 77 -16.78 2.76 3.89
CA ILE A 77 -15.69 1.87 3.51
C ILE A 77 -14.58 2.06 4.54
N SER A 78 -14.07 0.98 5.13
CA SER A 78 -12.95 1.06 6.08
C SER A 78 -11.71 0.34 5.56
N LYS A 79 -10.54 0.80 6.02
CA LYS A 79 -9.26 0.18 5.73
C LYS A 79 -8.24 0.48 6.82
N GLU A 80 -7.68 -0.59 7.35
CA GLU A 80 -6.51 -0.61 8.22
C GLU A 80 -5.34 -1.19 7.41
N VAL A 81 -4.11 -0.71 7.65
CA VAL A 81 -2.91 -1.22 6.97
C VAL A 81 -1.80 -1.36 7.98
N ASN A 82 -1.08 -2.48 7.93
CA ASN A 82 0.20 -2.65 8.59
C ASN A 82 1.16 -3.31 7.61
N ARG A 83 2.12 -2.55 7.09
CA ARG A 83 3.06 -3.05 6.09
C ARG A 83 4.47 -2.51 6.32
N THR A 84 5.45 -3.26 5.87
CA THR A 84 6.85 -2.85 5.80
C THR A 84 7.22 -2.51 4.37
N ARG A 85 8.16 -1.57 4.22
CA ARG A 85 8.79 -1.21 2.95
C ARG A 85 10.29 -1.27 3.14
N THR A 86 10.95 -2.21 2.47
CA THR A 86 12.41 -2.34 2.47
C THR A 86 12.97 -1.63 1.24
N PHE A 87 13.97 -0.78 1.43
CA PHE A 87 14.68 -0.09 0.36
C PHE A 87 15.85 -0.98 -0.12
N VAL A 88 15.70 -1.60 -1.28
CA VAL A 88 16.59 -2.68 -1.74
C VAL A 88 17.73 -2.13 -2.62
N GLU A 89 17.42 -1.22 -3.53
CA GLU A 89 18.39 -0.59 -4.46
C GLU A 89 18.10 0.91 -4.59
N GLY A 90 19.10 1.72 -4.96
CA GLY A 90 18.97 3.18 -5.12
C GLY A 90 19.37 4.03 -3.90
N GLU A 91 19.77 3.40 -2.79
CA GLU A 91 20.11 4.16 -1.57
C GLU A 91 21.31 5.09 -1.75
N ASP A 92 22.27 4.72 -2.59
CA ASP A 92 23.50 5.48 -2.84
C ASP A 92 23.29 6.67 -3.81
N THR A 93 22.23 6.65 -4.60
CA THR A 93 21.92 7.63 -5.67
C THR A 93 20.92 8.68 -5.19
N ARG A 94 21.31 9.46 -4.17
CA ARG A 94 20.44 10.46 -3.49
C ARG A 94 19.57 11.35 -4.40
N TRP A 95 20.05 11.69 -5.59
CA TRP A 95 19.37 12.62 -6.51
C TRP A 95 18.69 11.94 -7.69
N ASP A 96 18.95 10.66 -7.92
CA ASP A 96 18.30 9.89 -8.97
C ASP A 96 17.46 8.80 -8.33
N THR A 97 16.19 9.09 -8.06
CA THR A 97 15.29 8.12 -7.42
C THR A 97 14.71 7.13 -8.42
N ARG A 98 15.15 7.10 -9.68
CA ARG A 98 14.52 6.27 -10.73
C ARG A 98 14.99 4.82 -10.68
N ASP A 99 16.18 4.59 -10.13
CA ASP A 99 16.75 3.27 -9.84
C ASP A 99 16.29 2.71 -8.49
N ASP A 100 15.56 3.48 -7.68
CA ASP A 100 15.01 3.04 -6.41
C ASP A 100 14.10 1.81 -6.56
N ILE A 101 14.46 0.72 -5.87
CA ILE A 101 13.66 -0.50 -5.76
C ILE A 101 13.22 -0.71 -4.32
N TRP A 102 11.92 -0.88 -4.13
CA TRP A 102 11.29 -1.10 -2.84
C TRP A 102 10.58 -2.45 -2.79
N HIS A 103 10.86 -3.26 -1.78
CA HIS A 103 10.06 -4.45 -1.48
C HIS A 103 9.01 -4.10 -0.43
N ILE A 104 7.76 -4.47 -0.68
CA ILE A 104 6.63 -4.20 0.22
C ILE A 104 6.09 -5.53 0.74
N ASN A 105 5.95 -5.65 2.05
CA ASN A 105 5.35 -6.83 2.69
C ASN A 105 4.34 -6.41 3.78
N GLY A 106 3.43 -7.29 4.16
CA GLY A 106 2.47 -7.09 5.25
C GLY A 106 1.01 -7.16 4.83
N THR A 107 0.13 -6.62 5.67
CA THR A 107 -1.30 -6.87 5.62
C THR A 107 -2.15 -5.60 5.56
N ALA A 108 -3.41 -5.77 5.19
CA ALA A 108 -4.46 -4.78 5.33
C ALA A 108 -5.78 -5.49 5.62
N SER A 109 -6.71 -4.79 6.25
CA SER A 109 -8.06 -5.31 6.50
C SER A 109 -9.07 -4.17 6.48
N GLY A 110 -10.36 -4.49 6.45
CA GLY A 110 -11.41 -3.48 6.50
C GLY A 110 -12.75 -4.00 6.02
N VAL A 111 -13.65 -3.08 5.71
CA VAL A 111 -15.00 -3.35 5.21
C VAL A 111 -15.18 -2.67 3.87
N ASN A 112 -15.60 -3.43 2.86
CA ASN A 112 -15.78 -2.89 1.51
C ASN A 112 -17.13 -2.15 1.34
N ARG A 113 -17.37 -1.58 0.15
CA ARG A 113 -18.61 -0.82 -0.16
C ARG A 113 -19.91 -1.62 0.03
N LYS A 114 -19.85 -2.95 0.03
CA LYS A 114 -21.01 -3.85 0.22
C LYS A 114 -21.20 -4.25 1.69
N GLY A 115 -20.43 -3.68 2.62
CA GLY A 115 -20.48 -4.05 4.04
C GLY A 115 -19.79 -5.38 4.36
N ILE A 116 -19.01 -5.93 3.41
CA ILE A 116 -18.34 -7.23 3.59
C ILE A 116 -16.93 -7.00 4.16
N PRO A 117 -16.59 -7.60 5.32
CA PRO A 117 -15.24 -7.62 5.86
C PRO A 117 -14.26 -8.31 4.90
N PHE A 118 -13.04 -7.80 4.81
CA PHE A 118 -11.98 -8.39 4.02
C PHE A 118 -10.62 -8.26 4.72
N THR A 119 -9.72 -9.16 4.36
CA THR A 119 -8.28 -9.10 4.64
C THR A 119 -7.52 -9.12 3.32
N ARG A 120 -6.31 -8.60 3.37
CA ARG A 120 -5.35 -8.62 2.28
C ARG A 120 -3.98 -8.90 2.85
N GLU A 121 -3.34 -9.93 2.36
CA GLU A 121 -2.00 -10.36 2.77
C GLU A 121 -1.07 -10.37 1.56
N ILE A 122 0.10 -9.79 1.71
CA ILE A 122 1.18 -9.95 0.74
C ILE A 122 1.87 -11.27 1.05
N ILE A 123 1.65 -12.28 0.22
CA ILE A 123 2.19 -13.64 0.41
C ILE A 123 3.55 -13.83 -0.28
N SER A 124 3.87 -12.97 -1.25
CA SER A 124 5.23 -12.78 -1.78
C SER A 124 5.50 -11.28 -1.90
N PRO A 125 6.67 -10.78 -1.43
CA PRO A 125 6.97 -9.35 -1.40
C PRO A 125 6.68 -8.66 -2.74
N LEU A 126 6.03 -7.50 -2.68
CA LEU A 126 5.73 -6.73 -3.89
C LEU A 126 6.92 -5.86 -4.27
N TRP A 127 7.34 -5.95 -5.53
CA TRP A 127 8.46 -5.18 -6.06
C TRP A 127 7.94 -3.88 -6.64
N LYS A 128 8.42 -2.78 -6.07
CA LYS A 128 8.08 -1.43 -6.50
C LYS A 128 9.32 -0.66 -6.89
N GLU A 129 9.63 -0.72 -8.18
CA GLU A 129 10.57 0.18 -8.83
C GLU A 129 9.91 1.56 -8.98
N ILE A 130 10.63 2.62 -8.63
CA ILE A 130 10.14 4.00 -8.80
C ILE A 130 10.15 4.40 -10.27
N GLY A 131 11.11 3.92 -11.06
CA GLY A 131 11.15 4.10 -12.51
C GLY A 131 9.98 3.44 -13.24
N CYS A 132 9.41 2.37 -12.69
CA CYS A 132 8.21 1.74 -13.22
C CYS A 132 6.94 2.36 -12.64
N ARG A 133 5.87 2.49 -13.42
CA ARG A 133 4.58 2.97 -12.90
C ARG A 133 3.87 1.90 -12.05
N PHE A 134 4.04 0.63 -12.41
CA PHE A 134 3.31 -0.49 -11.84
C PHE A 134 4.10 -1.16 -10.70
N ILE A 135 3.49 -2.16 -10.09
CA ILE A 135 4.19 -3.14 -9.26
C ILE A 135 4.60 -4.24 -10.24
N THR A 136 5.87 -4.62 -10.24
CA THR A 136 6.46 -5.47 -11.29
C THR A 136 6.48 -6.94 -10.91
N LYS A 137 6.35 -7.27 -9.62
CA LYS A 137 6.42 -8.64 -9.10
C LYS A 137 5.77 -8.78 -7.74
N GLY A 138 5.39 -10.00 -7.41
CA GLY A 138 4.90 -10.42 -6.10
C GLY A 138 3.42 -10.76 -6.11
N THR A 139 2.94 -11.33 -5.02
CA THR A 139 1.59 -11.91 -4.95
C THR A 139 0.84 -11.45 -3.71
N VAL A 140 -0.45 -11.21 -3.88
CA VAL A 140 -1.36 -10.74 -2.84
C VAL A 140 -2.55 -11.67 -2.76
N LEU A 141 -2.83 -12.17 -1.56
CA LEU A 141 -4.07 -12.86 -1.23
C LEU A 141 -5.09 -11.86 -0.69
N ILE A 142 -6.32 -11.93 -1.16
CA ILE A 142 -7.46 -11.18 -0.66
C ILE A 142 -8.53 -12.18 -0.25
N SER A 143 -8.92 -12.15 1.02
CA SER A 143 -10.02 -12.96 1.54
C SER A 143 -11.16 -12.03 1.94
N ALA A 144 -12.38 -12.34 1.51
CA ALA A 144 -13.57 -11.57 1.88
C ALA A 144 -14.66 -12.51 2.37
N GLU A 145 -15.39 -12.10 3.40
CA GLU A 145 -16.40 -12.96 4.03
C GLU A 145 -17.47 -13.40 3.02
N GLY A 146 -17.73 -14.71 2.98
CA GLY A 146 -18.70 -15.31 2.05
C GLY A 146 -18.31 -15.22 0.56
N ARG A 147 -17.02 -15.02 0.26
CA ARG A 147 -16.48 -14.98 -1.10
C ARG A 147 -15.28 -15.94 -1.23
N PRO A 148 -15.04 -16.52 -2.42
CA PRO A 148 -13.79 -17.21 -2.69
C PRO A 148 -12.60 -16.27 -2.51
N ASP A 149 -11.46 -16.83 -2.11
CA ASP A 149 -10.20 -16.11 -2.04
C ASP A 149 -9.77 -15.63 -3.43
N VAL A 150 -9.11 -14.48 -3.47
CA VAL A 150 -8.61 -13.88 -4.70
C VAL A 150 -7.10 -13.71 -4.59
N ILE A 151 -6.35 -14.30 -5.51
CA ILE A 151 -4.92 -14.10 -5.65
C ILE A 151 -4.68 -13.11 -6.78
N LEU A 152 -3.90 -12.06 -6.50
CA LEU A 152 -3.35 -11.14 -7.48
C LEU A 152 -1.87 -11.42 -7.64
N ASP A 153 -1.44 -11.77 -8.84
CA ASP A 153 -0.05 -11.97 -9.22
C ASP A 153 0.40 -10.85 -10.18
N TYR A 154 1.43 -10.11 -9.76
CA TYR A 154 1.96 -8.96 -10.49
C TYR A 154 3.03 -9.34 -11.52
N GLY A 155 3.29 -10.62 -11.73
CA GLY A 155 4.22 -11.09 -12.76
C GLY A 155 5.64 -11.28 -12.23
N ASP A 156 6.60 -11.25 -13.17
CA ASP A 156 7.95 -11.75 -12.96
C ASP A 156 9.03 -10.67 -12.77
N GLY A 157 8.65 -9.40 -12.90
CA GLY A 157 9.55 -8.24 -12.91
C GLY A 157 9.36 -7.32 -14.12
N THR A 158 8.54 -7.69 -15.09
CA THR A 158 8.29 -6.86 -16.27
C THR A 158 7.49 -5.60 -15.91
N CYS A 159 7.93 -4.43 -16.41
CA CYS A 159 7.21 -3.17 -16.20
C CYS A 159 6.05 -3.02 -17.19
N ASP A 160 4.96 -3.71 -16.91
CA ASP A 160 3.72 -3.67 -17.68
C ASP A 160 2.50 -3.46 -16.76
N PRO A 161 1.34 -3.10 -17.33
CA PRO A 161 0.11 -2.96 -16.55
C PRO A 161 -0.58 -4.30 -16.22
N GLU A 162 -0.01 -5.46 -16.53
CA GLU A 162 -0.71 -6.74 -16.42
C GLU A 162 -0.69 -7.28 -14.97
N VAL A 163 -1.82 -7.86 -14.57
CA VAL A 163 -1.95 -8.60 -13.31
C VAL A 163 -2.79 -9.83 -13.58
N THR A 164 -2.30 -10.99 -13.15
CA THR A 164 -3.04 -12.24 -13.20
C THR A 164 -3.89 -12.38 -11.95
N ILE A 165 -5.17 -12.69 -12.14
CA ILE A 165 -6.16 -12.85 -11.08
C ILE A 165 -6.66 -14.29 -11.08
N THR A 166 -6.58 -14.95 -9.93
CA THR A 166 -7.16 -16.27 -9.67
C THR A 166 -8.23 -16.13 -8.58
N VAL A 167 -9.40 -16.73 -8.77
CA VAL A 167 -10.53 -16.64 -7.82
C VAL A 167 -10.91 -18.06 -7.37
N GLY A 168 -10.67 -18.39 -6.12
CA GLY A 168 -10.80 -19.77 -5.62
C GLY A 168 -10.01 -20.74 -6.50
N ASP A 169 -10.68 -21.82 -6.92
CA ASP A 169 -10.12 -22.85 -7.81
C ASP A 169 -10.45 -22.60 -9.30
N GLU A 170 -10.92 -21.40 -9.66
CA GLU A 170 -11.22 -21.05 -11.06
C GLU A 170 -9.95 -20.79 -11.88
N GLU A 171 -10.07 -20.91 -13.20
CA GLU A 171 -9.02 -20.55 -14.15
C GLU A 171 -8.57 -19.10 -13.97
N SER A 172 -7.26 -18.89 -14.02
CA SER A 172 -6.66 -17.56 -13.90
C SER A 172 -6.95 -16.69 -15.12
N ARG A 173 -7.07 -15.38 -14.92
CA ARG A 173 -7.23 -14.41 -16.02
C ARG A 173 -6.31 -13.20 -15.83
N THR A 174 -5.72 -12.75 -16.93
CA THR A 174 -4.92 -11.52 -16.94
C THR A 174 -5.80 -10.30 -17.18
N ILE A 175 -5.59 -9.27 -16.37
CA ILE A 175 -6.23 -7.96 -16.56
C ILE A 175 -5.18 -6.85 -16.67
N ASN A 176 -5.55 -5.77 -17.35
CA ASN A 176 -4.75 -4.55 -17.37
C ASN A 176 -5.17 -3.61 -16.22
N LEU A 177 -4.20 -3.24 -15.39
CA LEU A 177 -4.31 -2.18 -14.39
C LEU A 177 -4.61 -0.86 -15.10
N ARG A 178 -5.77 -0.29 -14.78
CA ARG A 178 -6.16 1.02 -15.34
C ARG A 178 -5.19 2.10 -14.90
N ARG A 179 -4.95 3.06 -15.79
CA ARG A 179 -4.25 4.32 -15.51
C ARG A 179 -5.05 5.11 -14.46
N TRP A 180 -4.48 5.34 -13.28
CA TRP A 180 -5.00 6.26 -12.25
C TRP A 180 -4.69 7.73 -12.59
#